data_AF-A0A2M6NRP0-F1
#
_entry.id   AF-A0A2M6NRP0-F1
#
_cell.length_a   1.000
_cell.length_b   1.000
_cell.length_c   1.000
_cell.angle_alpha   90.00
_cell.angle_beta   90.00
_cell.angle_gamma   90.00
#
_symmetry.space_group_name_H-M   'P 1'
#
loop_
_entity.id
_entity.type
_entity.pdbx_description
1 polymer ?
#
loop_
_entity_poly.entity_id
_entity_poly.type
_entity_poly.pdbx_seq_one_letter_code
_entity_poly.pdbx_strand_id
1 'polypeptide(L)' 'MNSKIEKKYIEIMRKKSGDERLKIALELRKLVLKMAEENIKDQNPNISSEYLKAKLQERIYGFSFPFKNSDK' A
#
# COMPACT_ATOMS: atom_id res chain seq x y z
N MET A 1 -15.09 -15.80 -3.05
CA MET A 1 -15.02 -16.63 -4.27
C MET A 1 -13.54 -17.00 -4.46
N ASN A 2 -13.05 -18.11 -3.88
CA ASN A 2 -11.63 -18.47 -4.00
C ASN A 2 -11.40 -19.13 -5.36
N SER A 3 -10.86 -18.35 -6.30
CA SER A 3 -10.52 -18.85 -7.63
C SER A 3 -9.42 -19.92 -7.53
N LYS A 4 -9.41 -20.89 -8.45
CA LYS A 4 -8.36 -21.92 -8.56
C LYS A 4 -6.94 -21.31 -8.61
N ILE A 5 -6.83 -20.10 -9.14
CA ILE A 5 -5.58 -19.33 -9.27
C ILE A 5 -5.07 -18.89 -7.89
N GLU A 6 -5.96 -18.34 -7.06
CA GLU A 6 -5.62 -17.88 -5.71
C GLU A 6 -5.11 -19.02 -4.83
N LYS A 7 -5.75 -20.19 -4.91
CA LYS A 7 -5.31 -21.40 -4.21
C LYS A 7 -3.89 -21.81 -4.64
N LYS A 8 -3.63 -21.84 -5.96
CA LYS A 8 -2.31 -22.17 -6.51
C LYS A 8 -1.25 -21.16 -6.09
N TYR A 9 -1.59 -19.88 -6.03
CA TYR A 9 -0.69 -18.83 -5.56
C TYR A 9 -0.32 -19.02 -4.08
N ILE A 10 -1.30 -19.31 -3.22
CA ILE A 10 -1.05 -19.60 -1.80
C ILE A 10 -0.16 -20.82 -1.63
N GLU A 11 -0.35 -21.88 -2.42
CA GLU A 11 0.52 -23.07 -2.40
C GLU A 11 1.96 -22.74 -2.78
N ILE A 12 2.17 -21.89 -3.78
CA ILE A 12 3.52 -21.42 -4.16
C ILE A 12 4.14 -20.62 -3.00
N MET A 13 3.37 -19.73 -2.38
CA MET A 13 3.86 -18.93 -1.25
C MET A 13 4.20 -19.77 -0.03
N ARG A 14 3.49 -20.89 0.22
CA ARG A 14 3.81 -21.82 1.31
C ARG A 14 5.13 -22.56 1.13
N LYS A 15 5.60 -22.71 -0.11
CA LYS A 15 6.89 -23.35 -0.42
C LYS A 15 8.09 -22.40 -0.24
N LYS A 16 7.85 -21.12 0.04
CA LYS A 16 8.88 -20.10 0.22
C LYS A 16 9.28 -19.93 1.68
N SER A 17 10.49 -19.46 1.90
CA SER A 17 10.96 -19.09 3.25
C SER A 17 10.18 -17.89 3.80
N GLY A 18 10.34 -17.60 5.10
CA GLY A 18 9.81 -16.37 5.70
C GLY A 18 10.34 -15.11 5.02
N ASP A 19 11.65 -15.06 4.79
CA ASP A 19 12.33 -13.90 4.19
C ASP A 19 11.91 -13.66 2.74
N GLU A 20 11.76 -14.73 1.95
CA GLU A 20 11.27 -14.62 0.58
C GLU A 20 9.85 -14.05 0.54
N ARG A 21 8.97 -14.51 1.43
CA ARG A 21 7.60 -13.99 1.54
C ARG A 21 7.60 -12.52 1.95
N LEU A 22 8.46 -12.14 2.90
CA LEU A 22 8.60 -10.75 3.34
C LEU A 22 9.09 -9.85 2.20
N LYS A 23 10.09 -10.30 1.44
CA LYS A 23 10.60 -9.57 0.26
C LYS A 23 9.48 -9.31 -0.76
N ILE A 24 8.71 -10.34 -1.10
CA ILE A 24 7.57 -10.23 -2.03
C ILE A 24 6.54 -9.23 -1.49
N ALA A 25 6.20 -9.32 -0.21
CA ALA A 25 5.24 -8.40 0.41
C ALA A 25 5.71 -6.94 0.35
N LEU A 26 7.01 -6.69 0.57
CA LEU A 26 7.60 -5.36 0.49
C LEU A 26 7.60 -4.81 -0.95
N GLU A 27 7.88 -5.64 -1.94
CA GLU A 27 7.82 -5.27 -3.36
C GLU A 27 6.38 -4.92 -3.78
N LEU A 28 5.40 -5.75 -3.40
CA LEU A 28 3.98 -5.48 -3.63
C LEU A 28 3.54 -4.19 -2.95
N ARG A 29 3.98 -3.94 -1.71
CA ARG A 29 3.67 -2.69 -1.01
C ARG A 29 4.21 -1.47 -1.75
N LYS A 30 5.43 -1.53 -2.28
CA LYS A 30 6.01 -0.43 -3.08
C LYS A 30 5.16 -0.15 -4.31
N LEU A 31 4.72 -1.19 -5.01
CA LEU A 31 3.85 -1.05 -6.19
C LEU A 31 2.52 -0.39 -5.85
N VAL A 32 1.85 -0.87 -4.78
CA VAL A 32 0.58 -0.30 -4.31
C VAL A 32 0.73 1.18 -3.95
N LEU A 33 1.80 1.56 -3.26
CA LEU A 33 2.07 2.96 -2.92
C LEU A 33 2.24 3.83 -4.17
N LYS A 34 2.96 3.33 -5.18
CA LYS A 34 3.20 4.09 -6.40
C LYS A 34 1.91 4.30 -7.20
N MET A 35 1.10 3.26 -7.35
CA MET A 35 -0.21 3.35 -7.99
C MET A 35 -1.14 4.32 -7.25
N ALA A 36 -1.14 4.28 -5.92
CA ALA A 36 -1.92 5.21 -5.11
C ALA A 36 -1.44 6.66 -5.28
N GLU A 37 -0.12 6.90 -5.29
CA GLU A 37 0.47 8.22 -5.50
C GLU A 37 0.08 8.80 -6.87
N GLU A 38 0.22 8.02 -7.94
CA GLU A 38 -0.15 8.43 -9.30
C GLU A 38 -1.64 8.77 -9.39
N ASN A 39 -2.50 7.89 -8.86
CA ASN A 39 -3.93 8.15 -8.84
C ASN A 39 -4.31 9.42 -8.06
N ILE A 40 -3.66 9.70 -6.93
CA ILE A 40 -3.90 10.93 -6.15
C ILE A 40 -3.46 12.17 -6.96
N LYS A 41 -2.32 12.11 -7.64
CA LYS A 41 -1.82 13.19 -8.49
C LYS A 41 -2.74 13.45 -9.68
N ASP A 42 -3.25 12.41 -10.32
CA ASP A 42 -4.20 12.52 -11.43
C ASP A 42 -5.51 13.21 -10.99
N GLN A 43 -5.97 12.92 -9.77
CA GLN A 43 -7.16 13.55 -9.19
C GLN A 43 -6.91 14.98 -8.66
N ASN A 44 -5.65 15.33 -8.39
CA ASN A 44 -5.25 16.61 -7.79
C ASN A 44 -4.03 17.19 -8.52
N PRO A 45 -4.20 17.71 -9.76
CA PRO A 45 -3.12 18.36 -10.48
C PRO A 45 -2.65 19.57 -9.66
N ASN A 46 -1.36 19.62 -9.29
CA ASN A 46 -0.74 20.62 -8.40
C ASN A 46 -0.84 20.36 -6.88
N ILE A 47 -1.15 19.13 -6.45
CA ILE A 47 -1.04 18.76 -5.04
C ILE A 47 0.36 19.04 -4.47
N SER A 48 0.43 19.66 -3.29
CA SER A 48 1.71 19.85 -2.58
C SER A 48 2.26 18.51 -2.08
N SER A 49 3.56 18.42 -1.89
CA SER A 49 4.21 17.21 -1.35
C SER A 49 3.67 16.81 0.02
N GLU A 50 3.39 17.79 0.89
CA GLU A 50 2.83 17.59 2.22
C GLU A 50 1.42 17.01 2.15
N TYR A 51 0.56 17.59 1.29
CA TYR A 51 -0.81 17.13 1.14
C TYR A 51 -0.89 15.76 0.44
N LEU A 52 0.02 15.51 -0.52
CA LEU A 52 0.17 14.19 -1.16
C LEU A 52 0.51 13.12 -0.13
N LYS A 53 1.43 13.40 0.80
CA LYS A 53 1.80 12.47 1.87
C LYS A 53 0.61 12.18 2.79
N ALA A 54 -0.14 13.21 3.17
CA ALA A 54 -1.34 13.05 3.99
C ALA A 54 -2.40 12.19 3.28
N LYS A 55 -2.66 12.46 1.99
CA LYS A 55 -3.61 11.69 1.17
C LYS A 55 -3.15 10.25 0.93
N LEU A 56 -1.87 10.02 0.72
CA LEU A 56 -1.33 8.67 0.58
C LEU A 56 -1.47 7.88 1.89
N GLN A 57 -1.24 8.52 3.04
CA GLN A 57 -1.44 7.88 4.34
C GLN A 57 -2.91 7.55 4.59
N GLU A 58 -3.82 8.50 4.33
CA GLU A 58 -5.27 8.31 4.40
C GLU A 58 -5.71 7.12 3.52
N ARG A 59 -5.23 7.05 2.27
CA ARG A 59 -5.57 6.00 1.30
C ARG A 59 -5.16 4.60 1.75
N ILE A 60 -3.97 4.47 2.35
CA ILE A 60 -3.36 3.17 2.66
C ILE A 60 -3.73 2.68 4.06
N TYR A 61 -3.86 3.59 5.02
CA TYR A 61 -4.00 3.26 6.44
C TYR A 61 -5.34 3.70 7.05
N GLY A 62 -6.13 4.48 6.31
CA GLY A 62 -7.37 5.07 6.79
C GLY A 62 -7.14 6.22 7.79
N PHE A 63 -8.23 6.87 8.19
CA PHE A 63 -8.22 8.01 9.13
C PHE A 63 -7.95 7.60 10.59
N SER A 64 -8.02 6.30 10.90
CA SER A 64 -7.98 5.79 12.28
C SER A 64 -6.57 5.44 12.78
N PHE A 65 -5.54 5.62 11.95
CA PHE A 65 -4.13 5.38 12.33
C PHE A 65 -3.40 6.73 12.45
N PRO A 66 -2.73 7.02 13.57
CA PRO A 66 -2.90 8.31 14.22
C PRO A 66 -2.12 9.43 13.54
N PHE A 67 -2.83 10.52 13.25
CA PHE A 67 -2.31 11.86 13.40
C PHE A 67 -3.00 12.49 14.62
N LYS A 68 -2.50 12.21 15.83
CA LYS A 68 -2.39 13.34 16.75
C LYS A 68 -1.25 14.15 16.19
N ASN A 69 -1.61 15.13 15.35
CA ASN A 69 -0.85 16.37 15.34
C ASN A 69 -0.76 16.76 16.81
N SER A 70 0.43 16.64 17.39
CA SER A 70 0.75 17.36 18.60
C SER A 70 0.50 18.82 18.24
N ASP A 71 -0.67 19.30 18.65
CA ASP A 71 -1.06 20.69 18.57
C ASP A 71 0.06 21.55 19.19
N LYS A 72 0.49 22.53 18.39
CA LYS A 72 1.31 23.71 18.72
C LYS A 72 2.83 23.53 18.76
#